data_AF-A0A4Y8CB13-F1
#
_entry.id   AF-A0A4Y8CB13-F1
#
_cell.length_a   1.000
_cell.length_b   1.000
_cell.length_c   1.000
_cell.angle_alpha   90.00
_cell.angle_beta   90.00
_cell.angle_gamma   90.00
#
_symmetry.space_group_name_H-M   'P 1'
#
loop_
_entity.id
_entity.type
_entity.pdbx_description
1 polymer ?
#
loop_
_entity_poly.entity_id
_entity_poly.type
_entity_poly.pdbx_seq_one_letter_code
_entity_poly.pdbx_strand_id
1 'polypeptide(L)'
;DFTGQIGDPSGKSATRKKLDKEQVLINAKTYETQVFKVLDKEKTQIKFNSAWLNELGAAGIVELTSTFSVARMLERDDFTKRFKEQSPISICEFLYPLLQGYDSVALKSDIEMGGTDQKFNLLMGRQLQRVYNIGKEQAVIMMPLLEGLDGVNKMSKSLNNYIGVTEKANDMYAKILSISDELMFR
;
A
#
# COMPACT_ATOMS: atom_id res chain seq x y z
N ASP A 1 3.01 -10.21 -0.88
CA ASP A 1 1.95 -11.25 -0.76
C ASP A 1 1.55 -11.48 0.70
N PHE A 2 2.48 -11.50 1.65
CA PHE A 2 2.15 -11.60 3.08
C PHE A 2 1.28 -10.42 3.56
N THR A 3 1.71 -9.18 3.28
CA THR A 3 0.92 -7.98 3.61
C THR A 3 -0.44 -7.95 2.90
N GLY A 4 -0.54 -8.58 1.72
CA GLY A 4 -1.80 -8.74 0.99
C GLY A 4 -2.85 -9.58 1.72
N GLN A 5 -2.43 -10.49 2.62
CA GLN A 5 -3.34 -11.30 3.44
C GLN A 5 -3.90 -10.51 4.64
N ILE A 6 -3.12 -9.57 5.17
CA ILE A 6 -3.51 -8.69 6.28
C ILE A 6 -4.43 -7.57 5.78
N GLY A 7 -4.03 -6.92 4.69
CA GLY A 7 -4.74 -5.80 4.09
C GLY A 7 -4.34 -4.45 4.70
N ASP A 8 -4.04 -3.48 3.84
CA ASP A 8 -3.67 -2.13 4.23
C ASP A 8 -4.88 -1.34 4.79
N PRO A 9 -4.78 -0.79 6.02
CA PRO A 9 -5.82 0.09 6.58
C PRO A 9 -5.78 1.54 6.04
N SER A 10 -4.75 1.94 5.27
CA SER A 10 -4.53 3.32 4.83
C SER A 10 -5.70 3.93 4.07
N GLY A 11 -6.27 4.99 4.65
CA GLY A 11 -7.42 5.71 4.09
C GLY A 11 -8.72 4.89 4.08
N LYS A 12 -8.86 3.90 4.97
CA LYS A 12 -10.08 3.08 5.11
C LYS A 12 -10.75 3.32 6.47
N SER A 13 -12.08 3.37 6.44
CA SER A 13 -12.93 3.53 7.63
C SER A 13 -13.28 2.22 8.33
N ALA A 14 -13.05 1.07 7.69
CA ALA A 14 -13.40 -0.25 8.22
C ALA A 14 -12.27 -1.27 8.01
N THR A 15 -12.21 -2.27 8.89
CA THR A 15 -11.23 -3.36 8.83
C THR A 15 -11.38 -4.17 7.52
N ARG A 16 -10.25 -4.47 6.87
CA ARG A 16 -10.20 -5.30 5.66
C ARG A 16 -10.62 -6.73 5.94
N LYS A 17 -11.28 -7.36 4.96
CA LYS A 17 -11.43 -8.82 4.92
C LYS A 17 -10.07 -9.45 4.63
N LYS A 18 -9.69 -10.45 5.42
CA LYS A 18 -8.51 -11.28 5.17
C LYS A 18 -8.68 -12.02 3.85
N LEU A 19 -7.59 -12.13 3.09
CA LEU A 19 -7.55 -12.88 1.84
C LEU A 19 -6.73 -14.15 2.03
N ASP A 20 -7.19 -15.25 1.43
CA ASP A 20 -6.45 -16.50 1.41
C ASP A 20 -5.20 -16.37 0.55
N LYS A 21 -4.15 -17.12 0.92
CA LYS A 21 -2.86 -17.12 0.23
C LYS A 21 -3.01 -17.44 -1.27
N GLU A 22 -3.84 -18.42 -1.61
CA GLU A 22 -4.09 -18.79 -3.01
C GLU A 22 -4.70 -17.62 -3.80
N GLN A 23 -5.69 -16.94 -3.22
CA GLN A 23 -6.31 -15.77 -3.85
C GLN A 23 -5.30 -14.62 -4.03
N VAL A 24 -4.43 -14.38 -3.04
CA VAL A 24 -3.38 -13.37 -3.15
C VAL A 24 -2.40 -13.70 -4.27
N LEU A 25 -2.01 -14.97 -4.43
CA LEU A 25 -1.12 -15.42 -5.50
C LEU A 25 -1.77 -15.32 -6.88
N ILE A 26 -3.05 -15.68 -7.00
CA ILE A 26 -3.82 -15.49 -8.25
C ILE A 26 -3.86 -14.00 -8.61
N ASN A 27 -4.19 -13.14 -7.64
CA ASN A 27 -4.20 -11.70 -7.85
C ASN A 27 -2.82 -11.20 -8.27
N ALA A 28 -1.74 -11.64 -7.61
CA ALA A 28 -0.37 -11.23 -7.92
C ALA A 28 0.01 -11.50 -9.38
N LYS A 29 -0.36 -12.66 -9.95
CA LYS A 29 -0.14 -12.96 -11.37
C LYS A 29 -0.83 -11.94 -12.31
N THR A 30 -2.03 -11.50 -11.94
CA THR A 30 -2.74 -10.48 -12.72
C THR A 30 -2.05 -9.11 -12.63
N TYR A 31 -1.52 -8.75 -11.45
CA TYR A 31 -0.75 -7.52 -11.24
C TYR A 31 0.56 -7.54 -12.03
N GLU A 32 1.28 -8.65 -12.01
CA GLU A 32 2.50 -8.85 -12.80
C GLU A 32 2.23 -8.63 -14.30
N THR A 33 1.15 -9.19 -14.83
CA THR A 33 0.80 -8.99 -16.25
C THR A 33 0.47 -7.53 -16.56
N GLN A 34 -0.19 -6.83 -15.63
CA GLN A 34 -0.59 -5.43 -15.78
C GLN A 34 0.60 -4.47 -15.66
N VAL A 35 1.52 -4.70 -14.71
CA VAL A 35 2.61 -3.77 -14.41
C VAL A 35 3.59 -3.62 -15.57
N PHE A 36 3.81 -4.70 -16.33
CA PHE A 36 4.68 -4.71 -17.50
C PHE A 36 4.09 -4.02 -18.74
N LYS A 37 2.89 -3.44 -18.65
CA LYS A 37 2.43 -2.46 -19.65
C LYS A 37 3.10 -1.10 -19.50
N VAL A 38 3.65 -0.82 -18.31
CA VAL A 38 4.26 0.47 -17.97
C VAL A 38 5.75 0.30 -17.66
N LEU A 39 6.14 -0.77 -16.96
CA LEU A 39 7.53 -1.03 -16.58
C LEU A 39 8.25 -1.93 -17.58
N ASP A 40 9.55 -1.66 -17.75
CA ASP A 40 10.47 -2.48 -18.52
C ASP A 40 10.83 -3.77 -17.75
N LYS A 41 10.53 -4.93 -18.36
CA LYS A 41 10.79 -6.25 -17.78
C LYS A 41 12.26 -6.49 -17.48
N GLU A 42 13.17 -6.00 -18.30
CA GLU A 42 14.61 -6.24 -18.15
C GLU A 42 15.19 -5.49 -16.95
N LYS A 43 14.53 -4.39 -16.53
CA LYS A 43 14.94 -3.53 -15.42
C LYS A 43 14.12 -3.73 -14.15
N THR A 44 13.17 -4.68 -14.16
CA THR A 44 12.21 -4.87 -13.07
C THR A 44 12.37 -6.24 -12.44
N GLN A 45 12.48 -6.28 -11.11
CA GLN A 45 12.45 -7.53 -10.34
C GLN A 45 11.16 -7.60 -9.52
N ILE A 46 10.47 -8.73 -9.63
CA ILE A 46 9.31 -9.01 -8.79
C ILE A 46 9.78 -9.77 -7.55
N LYS A 47 9.43 -9.23 -6.38
CA LYS A 47 9.76 -9.81 -5.07
C LYS A 47 8.46 -10.00 -4.28
N PHE A 48 8.43 -11.08 -3.49
CA PHE A 48 7.32 -11.41 -2.61
C PHE A 48 7.77 -11.25 -1.16
N ASN A 49 7.14 -10.34 -0.42
CA ASN A 49 7.56 -10.03 0.94
C ASN A 49 7.37 -11.17 1.95
N SER A 50 6.60 -12.20 1.62
CA SER A 50 6.61 -13.44 2.41
C SER A 50 8.01 -14.08 2.52
N ALA A 51 8.93 -13.80 1.58
CA ALA A 51 10.29 -14.32 1.61
C ALA A 51 11.07 -13.90 2.86
N TRP A 52 10.94 -12.64 3.31
CA TRP A 52 11.63 -12.15 4.51
C TRP A 52 10.70 -12.01 5.72
N LEU A 53 9.40 -11.73 5.52
CA LEU A 53 8.45 -11.58 6.62
C LEU A 53 8.15 -12.92 7.32
N ASN A 54 8.19 -14.04 6.60
CA ASN A 54 8.05 -15.35 7.24
C ASN A 54 9.29 -15.72 8.06
N GLU A 55 10.48 -15.27 7.66
CA GLU A 55 11.75 -15.55 8.35
C GLU A 55 11.89 -14.79 9.66
N LEU A 56 11.19 -13.67 9.84
CA LEU A 56 11.14 -12.94 11.13
C LEU A 56 10.67 -13.84 12.28
N GLY A 57 9.69 -14.72 12.01
CA GLY A 57 9.03 -15.52 13.05
C GLY A 57 8.43 -14.65 14.17
N ALA A 58 8.07 -15.29 15.29
CA ALA A 58 7.49 -14.57 16.43
C ALA A 58 8.50 -13.60 17.08
N ALA A 59 9.76 -14.03 17.23
CA ALA A 59 10.80 -13.22 17.87
C ALA A 59 11.09 -11.94 17.08
N GLY A 60 11.25 -12.03 15.76
CA GLY A 60 11.50 -10.87 14.90
C GLY A 60 10.30 -9.92 14.84
N ILE A 61 9.06 -10.44 14.90
CA ILE A 61 7.87 -9.58 15.01
C ILE A 61 7.86 -8.82 16.33
N VAL A 62 8.19 -9.48 17.45
CA VAL A 62 8.25 -8.79 18.76
C VAL A 62 9.31 -7.69 18.75
N GLU A 63 10.51 -7.98 18.22
CA GLU A 63 11.56 -6.99 18.06
C GLU A 63 11.10 -5.81 17.18
N LEU A 64 10.48 -6.11 16.03
CA LEU A 64 9.94 -5.09 15.13
C LEU A 64 8.89 -4.21 15.83
N THR A 65 7.98 -4.78 16.61
CA THR A 65 6.97 -4.01 17.36
C THR A 65 7.55 -3.15 18.48
N SER A 66 8.74 -3.48 18.98
CA SER A 66 9.43 -2.67 20.00
C SER A 66 10.02 -1.37 19.44
N THR A 67 10.18 -1.28 18.13
CA THR A 67 10.81 -0.12 17.46
C THR A 67 9.90 1.11 17.39
N PHE A 68 8.61 0.96 17.72
CA PHE A 68 7.62 2.02 17.54
C PHE A 68 6.57 2.00 18.66
N SER A 69 6.11 3.19 19.07
CA SER A 69 5.12 3.29 20.15
C SER A 69 3.69 3.31 19.63
N VAL A 70 2.77 2.79 20.45
CA VAL A 70 1.32 2.85 20.17
C VAL A 70 0.85 4.30 19.99
N ALA A 71 1.37 5.23 20.79
CA ALA A 71 1.02 6.66 20.69
C ALA A 71 1.33 7.21 19.28
N ARG A 72 2.50 6.87 18.73
CA ARG A 72 2.88 7.29 17.37
C ARG A 72 2.03 6.63 16.29
N MET A 73 1.60 5.39 16.49
CA MET A 73 0.64 4.77 15.57
C MET A 73 -0.71 5.48 15.60
N LEU A 74 -1.17 5.91 16.78
CA LEU A 74 -2.44 6.61 16.93
C LEU A 74 -2.42 8.04 16.37
N GLU A 75 -1.26 8.65 16.14
CA GLU A 75 -1.13 9.96 15.45
C GLU A 75 -1.50 9.90 13.96
N ARG A 76 -1.60 8.69 13.39
CA ARG A 76 -2.02 8.49 12.01
C ARG A 76 -3.51 8.82 11.84
N ASP A 77 -3.86 9.62 10.84
CA ASP A 77 -5.20 10.21 10.69
C ASP A 77 -6.36 9.20 10.73
N ASP A 78 -6.21 8.04 10.08
CA ASP A 78 -7.22 6.98 10.05
C ASP A 78 -7.42 6.30 11.42
N PHE A 79 -6.32 5.99 12.12
CA PHE A 79 -6.39 5.46 13.48
C PHE A 79 -6.87 6.52 14.48
N THR A 80 -6.42 7.78 14.37
CA THR A 80 -6.91 8.90 15.17
C THR A 80 -8.43 9.01 15.05
N LYS A 81 -8.95 9.02 13.82
CA LYS A 81 -10.38 9.16 13.54
C LYS A 81 -11.17 7.98 14.09
N ARG A 82 -10.77 6.75 13.77
CA ARG A 82 -11.46 5.53 14.24
C ARG A 82 -11.43 5.39 15.75
N PHE A 83 -10.31 5.74 16.39
CA PHE A 83 -10.18 5.70 17.84
C PHE A 83 -11.11 6.72 18.52
N LYS A 84 -11.19 7.95 17.99
CA LYS A 84 -12.15 8.98 18.46
C LYS A 84 -13.59 8.56 18.27
N GLU A 85 -13.90 7.91 17.15
CA GLU A 85 -15.23 7.37 16.82
C GLU A 85 -15.56 6.06 17.55
N GLN A 86 -14.65 5.55 18.41
CA GLN A 86 -14.76 4.24 19.07
C GLN A 86 -15.03 3.07 18.09
N SER A 87 -14.62 3.24 16.84
CA SER A 87 -14.68 2.19 15.84
C SER A 87 -13.59 1.15 16.14
N PRO A 88 -13.90 -0.16 16.09
CA PRO A 88 -12.92 -1.20 16.38
C PRO A 88 -11.67 -1.06 15.50
N ILE A 89 -10.47 -1.16 16.08
CA ILE A 89 -9.19 -1.21 15.36
C ILE A 89 -8.51 -2.51 15.76
N SER A 90 -8.21 -3.39 14.79
CA SER A 90 -7.54 -4.66 15.10
C SER A 90 -6.06 -4.46 15.40
N ILE A 91 -5.50 -5.25 16.32
CA ILE A 91 -4.05 -5.29 16.59
C ILE A 91 -3.25 -5.60 15.32
N CYS A 92 -3.79 -6.46 14.45
CA CYS A 92 -3.13 -6.78 13.17
C CYS A 92 -2.99 -5.55 12.25
N GLU A 93 -3.88 -4.56 12.35
CA GLU A 93 -3.80 -3.33 11.56
C GLU A 93 -2.61 -2.46 11.99
N PHE A 94 -2.24 -2.49 13.28
CA PHE A 94 -1.04 -1.80 13.79
C PHE A 94 0.27 -2.45 13.33
N LEU A 95 0.25 -3.75 13.01
CA LEU A 95 1.41 -4.43 12.45
C LEU A 95 1.67 -4.05 10.99
N TYR A 96 0.64 -3.66 10.24
CA TYR A 96 0.76 -3.44 8.80
C TYR A 96 1.85 -2.42 8.42
N PRO A 97 1.91 -1.20 9.01
CA PRO A 97 2.94 -0.22 8.67
C PRO A 97 4.35 -0.71 9.00
N LEU A 98 4.51 -1.47 10.09
CA LEU A 98 5.80 -2.05 10.48
C LEU A 98 6.26 -3.10 9.48
N LEU A 99 5.36 -3.99 9.06
CA LEU A 99 5.66 -5.04 8.08
C LEU A 99 6.02 -4.43 6.72
N GLN A 100 5.25 -3.45 6.24
CA GLN A 100 5.58 -2.75 5.00
C GLN A 100 6.91 -1.98 5.14
N GLY A 101 7.15 -1.31 6.27
CA GLY A 101 8.41 -0.60 6.45
C GLY A 101 9.62 -1.55 6.52
N TYR A 102 9.44 -2.77 7.04
CA TYR A 102 10.47 -3.79 7.04
C TYR A 102 10.79 -4.31 5.63
N ASP A 103 9.84 -4.24 4.68
CA ASP A 103 10.12 -4.55 3.27
C ASP A 103 11.27 -3.67 2.74
N SER A 104 11.31 -2.40 3.13
CA SER A 104 12.39 -1.47 2.74
C SER A 104 13.71 -1.73 3.44
N VAL A 105 13.69 -2.31 4.64
CA VAL A 105 14.90 -2.80 5.33
C VAL A 105 15.48 -4.00 4.58
N ALA A 106 14.63 -4.98 4.24
CA ALA A 106 15.03 -6.19 3.52
C ALA A 106 15.54 -5.90 2.11
N LEU A 107 14.88 -4.98 1.39
CA LEU A 107 15.24 -4.59 0.02
C LEU A 107 16.40 -3.59 -0.05
N LYS A 108 16.77 -2.96 1.07
CA LYS A 108 17.74 -1.85 1.13
C LYS A 108 17.40 -0.74 0.12
N SER A 109 16.11 -0.41 0.04
CA SER A 109 15.55 0.53 -0.94
C SER A 109 16.20 1.91 -0.84
N ASP A 110 16.62 2.47 -1.97
CA ASP A 110 17.08 3.85 -2.07
C ASP A 110 15.90 4.83 -2.18
N ILE A 111 14.83 4.41 -2.85
CA ILE A 111 13.63 5.20 -3.09
C ILE A 111 12.43 4.28 -2.92
N GLU A 112 11.42 4.73 -2.18
CA GLU A 112 10.10 4.10 -2.14
C GLU A 112 9.06 5.09 -2.68
N MET A 113 8.26 4.62 -3.64
CA MET A 113 7.20 5.39 -4.28
C MET A 113 5.83 4.96 -3.77
N GLY A 114 4.91 5.89 -3.59
CA GLY A 114 3.53 5.58 -3.23
C GLY A 114 2.56 6.73 -3.47
N GLY A 115 1.27 6.47 -3.27
CA GLY A 115 0.25 7.53 -3.24
C GLY A 115 0.39 8.40 -1.99
N THR A 116 -0.25 9.57 -1.98
CA THR A 116 -0.27 10.42 -0.78
C THR A 116 -0.94 9.76 0.43
N ASP A 117 -1.81 8.76 0.21
CA ASP A 117 -2.39 7.93 1.28
C ASP A 117 -1.38 6.98 1.94
N GLN A 118 -0.22 6.75 1.34
CA GLN A 118 0.84 5.89 1.87
C GLN A 118 1.89 6.64 2.69
N LYS A 119 1.74 7.95 2.89
CA LYS A 119 2.74 8.79 3.57
C LYS A 119 3.28 8.18 4.87
N PHE A 120 2.39 7.70 5.74
CA PHE A 120 2.80 7.10 7.01
C PHE A 120 3.64 5.83 6.81
N ASN A 121 3.23 4.94 5.92
CA ASN A 121 3.93 3.68 5.67
C ASN A 121 5.30 3.93 5.03
N LEU A 122 5.39 4.86 4.08
CA LEU A 122 6.65 5.24 3.43
C LEU A 122 7.65 5.85 4.43
N LEU A 123 7.15 6.67 5.37
CA LEU A 123 7.99 7.23 6.45
C LEU A 123 8.39 6.17 7.47
N MET A 124 7.53 5.17 7.71
CA MET A 124 7.86 4.03 8.56
C MET A 124 9.03 3.23 7.98
N GLY A 125 9.04 2.95 6.68
CA GLY A 125 10.17 2.28 6.02
C GLY A 125 11.49 3.02 6.20
N ARG A 126 11.45 4.34 6.01
CA ARG A 126 12.61 5.21 6.25
C ARG A 126 13.08 5.16 7.71
N GLN A 127 12.17 5.19 8.68
CA GLN A 127 12.52 5.11 10.09
C GLN A 127 13.09 3.75 10.47
N LEU A 128 12.54 2.65 9.96
CA LEU A 128 13.04 1.31 10.23
C LEU A 128 14.44 1.10 9.62
N GLN A 129 14.71 1.60 8.42
CA GLN A 129 16.07 1.56 7.87
C GLN A 129 17.10 2.27 8.76
N ARG A 130 16.70 3.34 9.45
CA ARG A 130 17.54 4.00 10.47
C ARG A 130 17.74 3.12 11.69
N VAL A 131 16.67 2.54 12.24
CA VAL A 131 16.73 1.67 13.43
C VAL A 131 17.62 0.44 13.18
N TYR A 132 17.50 -0.17 12.00
CA TYR A 132 18.29 -1.34 11.60
C TYR A 132 19.68 -0.98 11.05
N ASN A 133 20.10 0.29 11.11
CA ASN A 133 21.43 0.76 10.68
C ASN A 133 21.83 0.28 9.28
N ILE A 134 20.92 0.34 8.30
CA ILE A 134 21.17 -0.10 6.91
C ILE A 134 22.18 0.80 6.18
N GLY A 135 22.59 1.92 6.79
CA GLY A 135 23.59 2.85 6.28
C GLY A 135 23.02 3.92 5.33
N LYS A 136 21.78 3.73 4.84
CA LYS A 136 21.04 4.70 4.04
C LYS A 136 19.55 4.67 4.37
N GLU A 137 18.94 5.84 4.30
CA GLU A 137 17.51 6.05 4.46
C GLU A 137 16.90 6.32 3.08
N GLN A 138 15.81 5.64 2.76
CA GLN A 138 15.12 5.82 1.50
C GLN A 138 14.61 7.26 1.32
N ALA A 139 14.68 7.76 0.09
CA ALA A 139 13.89 8.90 -0.33
C ALA A 139 12.43 8.46 -0.52
N VAL A 140 11.51 9.32 -0.12
CA VAL A 140 10.07 9.07 -0.26
C VAL A 140 9.53 9.93 -1.40
N ILE A 141 8.98 9.30 -2.43
CA ILE A 141 8.33 10.00 -3.54
C ILE A 141 6.83 9.69 -3.46
N MET A 142 6.04 10.72 -3.20
CA MET A 142 4.58 10.63 -3.16
C MET A 142 3.98 11.20 -4.43
N MET A 143 3.05 10.46 -5.03
CA MET A 143 2.26 10.90 -6.18
C MET A 143 0.84 11.26 -5.72
N PRO A 144 0.19 12.28 -6.33
CA PRO A 144 -1.20 12.58 -6.04
C PRO A 144 -2.09 11.38 -6.34
N LEU A 145 -3.19 11.26 -5.60
CA LEU A 145 -4.18 10.22 -5.86
C LEU A 145 -5.02 10.63 -7.07
N LEU A 146 -5.12 9.73 -8.04
CA LEU A 146 -6.00 9.93 -9.19
C LEU A 146 -7.47 9.86 -8.73
N GLU A 147 -8.21 10.92 -8.98
CA GLU A 147 -9.66 10.96 -8.77
C GLU A 147 -10.35 10.00 -9.74
N GLY A 148 -11.41 9.34 -9.28
CA GLY A 148 -12.18 8.42 -10.10
C GLY A 148 -13.11 9.16 -11.07
N LEU A 149 -13.84 8.39 -11.87
CA LEU A 149 -14.83 8.92 -12.83
C LEU A 149 -15.95 9.73 -12.16
N ASP A 150 -16.15 9.56 -10.85
CA ASP A 150 -17.11 10.31 -10.04
C ASP A 150 -16.59 11.69 -9.57
N GLY A 151 -15.29 11.95 -9.74
CA GLY A 151 -14.64 13.23 -9.45
C GLY A 151 -14.52 13.63 -7.99
N VAL A 152 -15.01 12.79 -7.08
CA VAL A 152 -15.00 13.04 -5.63
C VAL A 152 -14.11 12.04 -4.92
N ASN A 153 -14.30 10.74 -5.21
CA ASN A 153 -13.52 9.70 -4.56
C ASN A 153 -12.29 9.35 -5.38
N LYS A 154 -11.23 8.89 -4.70
CA LYS A 154 -10.08 8.29 -5.39
C LYS A 154 -10.51 7.10 -6.25
N MET A 155 -9.82 6.91 -7.36
CA MET A 155 -10.07 5.81 -8.28
C MET A 155 -9.88 4.47 -7.57
N SER A 156 -10.92 3.63 -7.57
CA SER A 156 -10.92 2.35 -6.86
C SER A 156 -11.79 1.30 -7.55
N LYS A 157 -11.26 0.08 -7.68
CA LYS A 157 -12.02 -1.10 -8.14
C LYS A 157 -13.27 -1.34 -7.29
N SER A 158 -13.22 -1.03 -5.99
CA SER A 158 -14.36 -1.25 -5.08
C SER A 158 -15.50 -0.24 -5.25
N LEU A 159 -15.21 0.95 -5.78
CA LEU A 159 -16.21 2.01 -6.01
C LEU A 159 -16.72 2.01 -7.45
N ASN A 160 -16.20 1.10 -8.29
CA ASN A 160 -16.52 1.02 -9.71
C ASN A 160 -16.33 2.34 -10.48
N ASN A 161 -15.43 3.21 -10.00
CA ASN A 161 -15.13 4.54 -10.57
C ASN A 161 -13.78 4.56 -11.30
N TYR A 162 -13.36 3.44 -11.89
CA TYR A 162 -12.01 3.25 -12.43
C TYR A 162 -11.99 2.89 -13.92
N ILE A 163 -10.85 3.22 -14.54
CA ILE A 163 -10.48 2.81 -15.90
C ILE A 163 -9.40 1.74 -15.78
N GLY A 164 -9.72 0.48 -16.07
CA GLY A 164 -8.77 -0.62 -15.99
C GLY A 164 -7.79 -0.61 -17.16
N VAL A 165 -6.48 -0.73 -16.88
CA VAL A 165 -5.42 -0.76 -17.91
C VAL A 165 -5.45 -1.99 -18.84
N THR A 166 -6.31 -2.97 -18.56
CA THR A 166 -6.52 -4.19 -19.36
C THR A 166 -7.93 -4.31 -19.91
N GLU A 167 -8.74 -3.26 -19.83
CA GLU A 167 -10.07 -3.26 -20.46
C GLU A 167 -9.95 -3.22 -21.99
N LYS A 168 -11.06 -3.48 -22.69
CA LYS A 168 -11.08 -3.37 -24.16
C LYS A 168 -10.88 -1.91 -24.54
N ALA A 169 -10.25 -1.67 -25.69
CA ALA A 169 -9.96 -0.33 -26.17
C ALA A 169 -11.21 0.57 -26.20
N ASN A 170 -12.35 0.04 -26.69
CA ASN A 170 -13.62 0.76 -26.72
C ASN A 170 -14.15 1.11 -25.32
N ASP A 171 -14.00 0.22 -24.35
CA ASP A 171 -14.46 0.45 -22.97
C ASP A 171 -13.61 1.52 -22.30
N MET A 172 -12.27 1.45 -22.46
CA MET A 172 -11.35 2.48 -21.97
C MET A 172 -11.68 3.83 -22.61
N TYR A 173 -11.87 3.87 -23.93
CA TYR A 173 -12.20 5.08 -24.65
C TYR A 173 -13.51 5.70 -24.18
N ALA A 174 -14.58 4.89 -24.04
CA ALA A 174 -15.87 5.34 -23.53
C ALA A 174 -15.76 5.91 -22.11
N LYS A 175 -14.98 5.26 -21.22
CA LYS A 175 -14.77 5.77 -19.86
C LYS A 175 -13.96 7.07 -19.82
N ILE A 176 -12.93 7.19 -20.64
CA ILE A 176 -12.16 8.44 -20.76
C ILE A 176 -13.07 9.59 -21.22
N LEU A 177 -13.96 9.35 -22.18
CA LEU A 177 -14.94 10.35 -22.62
C LEU A 177 -15.97 10.73 -21.55
N SER A 178 -16.14 9.91 -20.51
CA SER A 178 -17.05 10.22 -19.40
C SER A 178 -16.43 11.10 -18.31
N ILE A 179 -15.14 11.44 -18.42
CA ILE A 179 -14.45 12.35 -17.50
C ILE A 179 -15.05 13.75 -17.64
N SER A 180 -15.48 14.34 -16.51
CA SER A 180 -16.09 15.67 -16.50
C SER A 180 -15.06 16.76 -16.83
N ASP A 181 -15.55 17.89 -17.34
CA ASP A 181 -14.70 19.05 -17.65
C ASP A 181 -13.88 19.50 -16.43
N GLU A 182 -14.50 19.52 -15.25
CA GLU A 182 -13.83 19.88 -14.00
C GLU A 182 -12.65 18.95 -13.69
N LEU A 183 -12.80 17.64 -13.91
CA LEU A 183 -11.72 16.67 -13.67
C LEU A 183 -10.59 16.78 -14.69
N MET A 184 -10.87 17.21 -15.92
CA MET A 184 -9.83 17.36 -16.95
C MET A 184 -8.81 18.46 -16.64
N PHE A 185 -9.20 19.46 -15.84
CA PHE A 185 -8.34 20.61 -15.50
C PHE A 185 -7.60 20.49 -14.17
N ARG A 186 -7.80 19.41 -13.40
CA ARG A 186 -7.16 19.19 -12.08
C ARG A 186 -5.96 18.26 -12.19
#